data_AF-A0A7W1E4R9-F1
#
_entry.id   AF-A0A7W1E4R9-F1
#
_cell.length_a   1.000
_cell.length_b   1.000
_cell.length_c   1.000
_cell.angle_alpha   90.00
_cell.angle_beta   90.00
_cell.angle_gamma   90.00
#
_symmetry.space_group_name_H-M   'P 1'
#
loop_
_entity.id
_entity.type
_entity.pdbx_description
1 polymer ?
#
loop_
_entity_poly.entity_id
_entity_poly.type
_entity_poly.pdbx_seq_one_letter_code
_entity_poly.pdbx_strand_id
1 'polypeptide(L)'
;MALIALVGPLVNTAAAAGTISDESAFVAKINDLRASKGIGTLSVDGGLTQIARDWAQQMANAGDISHNPSLKDLVTANWSKLG
;
A
#
# COMPACT_ATOMS: atom_id res chain seq x y z
N MET A 1 1.47 -7.66 49.94
CA MET A 1 0.25 -7.42 49.12
C MET A 1 -0.17 -5.99 49.40
N ALA A 2 -0.39 -5.07 48.46
CA ALA A 2 -0.69 -5.18 47.05
C ALA A 2 0.08 -4.09 46.26
N LEU A 3 0.57 -4.46 45.07
CA LEU A 3 1.12 -3.53 44.09
C LEU A 3 -0.05 -3.07 43.21
N ILE A 4 -0.49 -1.83 43.37
CA ILE A 4 -1.48 -1.22 42.47
C ILE A 4 -0.72 -0.72 41.24
N ALA A 5 -0.71 -1.52 40.18
CA ALA A 5 -0.26 -1.09 38.88
C ALA A 5 -1.32 -0.14 38.28
N LEU A 6 -1.02 1.15 38.24
CA LEU A 6 -1.80 2.14 37.51
C LEU A 6 -1.57 1.91 36.01
N VAL A 7 -2.45 1.15 35.38
CA VAL A 7 -2.44 0.94 33.93
C VAL A 7 -2.95 2.24 33.28
N GLY A 8 -2.03 3.06 32.78
CA GLY A 8 -2.36 4.24 31.97
C GLY A 8 -3.02 3.82 30.65
N PRO A 9 -3.85 4.68 30.04
CA PRO A 9 -4.51 4.34 28.78
C PRO A 9 -3.45 4.13 27.69
N LEU A 10 -3.44 2.93 27.11
CA LEU A 10 -2.75 2.64 25.86
C LEU A 10 -3.41 3.50 24.77
N VAL A 11 -2.79 4.63 24.44
CA VAL A 11 -3.13 5.40 23.24
C VAL A 11 -2.71 4.56 22.03
N ASN A 12 -3.64 3.76 21.52
CA ASN A 12 -3.49 3.06 20.25
C ASN A 12 -3.61 4.10 19.13
N THR A 13 -2.50 4.73 18.75
CA THR A 13 -2.43 5.54 17.54
C THR A 13 -2.58 4.60 16.35
N ALA A 14 -3.80 4.46 15.84
CA ALA A 14 -4.03 3.80 14.57
C ALA A 14 -3.13 4.48 13.52
N ALA A 15 -2.37 3.69 12.77
CA ALA A 15 -1.57 4.21 11.66
C ALA A 15 -2.52 4.95 10.70
N ALA A 16 -2.19 6.19 10.35
CA ALA A 16 -2.99 6.95 9.39
C ALA A 16 -2.99 6.20 8.05
N ALA A 17 -4.18 6.02 7.46
CA ALA A 17 -4.29 5.49 6.11
C ALA A 17 -3.56 6.43 5.14
N GLY A 18 -2.84 5.84 4.17
CA GLY A 18 -2.17 6.62 3.13
C GLY A 18 -3.16 7.50 2.37
N THR A 19 -2.77 8.74 2.08
CA THR A 19 -3.60 9.68 1.35
C THR A 19 -3.37 9.57 -0.15
N ILE A 20 -4.30 10.10 -0.96
CA ILE A 20 -4.10 10.25 -2.43
C ILE A 20 -2.83 11.06 -2.74
N SER A 21 -2.49 12.03 -1.89
CA SER A 21 -1.26 12.81 -2.02
C SER A 21 -0.03 11.92 -1.85
N ASP A 22 -0.04 11.01 -0.88
CA ASP A 22 1.08 10.09 -0.64
C ASP A 22 1.29 9.14 -1.83
N GLU A 23 0.21 8.60 -2.39
CA GLU A 23 0.27 7.77 -3.60
C GLU A 23 0.86 8.54 -4.79
N SER A 24 0.43 9.78 -5.01
CA SER A 24 0.93 10.61 -6.11
C SER A 24 2.42 10.95 -5.95
N ALA A 25 2.85 11.28 -4.74
CA ALA A 25 4.25 11.53 -4.42
C ALA A 25 5.11 10.26 -4.55
N PHE A 26 4.55 9.10 -4.24
CA PHE A 26 5.21 7.82 -4.43
C PHE A 26 5.45 7.51 -5.92
N VAL A 27 4.43 7.70 -6.77
CA VAL A 27 4.57 7.54 -8.23
C VAL A 27 5.60 8.52 -8.81
N ALA A 28 5.61 9.77 -8.34
CA ALA A 28 6.61 10.75 -8.76
C ALA A 28 8.04 10.28 -8.49
N LYS A 29 8.32 9.80 -7.26
CA LYS A 29 9.64 9.26 -6.90
C LYS A 29 10.06 8.06 -7.74
N ILE A 30 9.11 7.15 -8.06
CA ILE A 30 9.39 6.02 -8.96
C ILE A 30 9.79 6.54 -10.35
N ASN A 31 9.04 7.50 -10.88
CA ASN A 31 9.29 8.05 -12.20
C ASN A 31 10.59 8.86 -12.27
N ASP A 32 10.93 9.62 -11.22
CA ASP A 32 12.22 10.30 -11.09
C ASP A 32 13.38 9.30 -11.13
N LEU A 33 13.27 8.21 -10.38
CA LEU A 33 14.27 7.14 -10.39
C LEU A 33 14.39 6.51 -11.79
N ARG A 34 13.27 6.19 -12.45
CA ARG A 34 13.28 5.63 -13.81
C ARG A 34 13.95 6.59 -14.80
N ALA A 35 13.61 7.88 -14.74
CA ALA A 35 14.20 8.91 -15.57
C ALA A 35 15.71 9.04 -15.33
N SER A 36 16.17 8.98 -14.07
CA SER A 36 17.60 8.97 -13.73
C SER A 36 18.38 7.77 -14.31
N LYS A 37 17.67 6.70 -14.69
CA LYS A 37 18.21 5.51 -15.34
C LYS A 37 17.97 5.47 -16.85
N GLY A 38 17.42 6.54 -17.44
CA GLY A 38 17.09 6.60 -18.87
C GLY A 38 15.91 5.70 -19.27
N ILE A 39 15.06 5.32 -18.31
CA ILE A 39 13.88 4.46 -18.53
C ILE A 39 12.63 5.35 -18.57
N GLY A 40 11.73 5.12 -19.54
CA GLY A 40 10.48 5.86 -19.67
C GLY A 40 9.59 5.77 -18.42
N THR A 41 8.79 6.80 -18.15
CA THR A 41 7.91 6.88 -16.98
C THR A 41 6.77 5.85 -17.02
N LEU A 42 6.26 5.49 -15.85
CA LEU A 42 5.02 4.73 -15.71
C LEU A 42 3.81 5.67 -15.73
N SER A 43 2.69 5.17 -16.25
CA SER A 43 1.36 5.76 -16.05
C SER A 43 0.63 5.00 -14.96
N VAL A 44 -0.17 5.72 -14.17
CA VAL A 44 -1.06 5.11 -13.17
C VAL A 44 -2.25 4.47 -13.89
N ASP A 45 -2.58 3.25 -13.49
CA ASP A 45 -3.81 2.56 -13.87
C ASP A 45 -4.79 2.56 -12.69
N GLY A 46 -6.02 3.01 -12.94
CA GLY A 46 -7.04 3.13 -11.89
C GLY A 46 -7.51 1.79 -11.32
N GLY A 47 -7.58 0.75 -12.16
CA GLY A 47 -7.96 -0.59 -11.73
C GLY A 47 -6.92 -1.22 -10.81
N LEU A 48 -5.64 -1.13 -11.18
CA LEU A 48 -4.53 -1.56 -10.32
C LEU A 48 -4.46 -0.76 -9.02
N THR A 49 -4.77 0.54 -9.07
CA THR A 49 -4.81 1.39 -7.87
C THR A 49 -5.88 0.90 -6.90
N GLN A 50 -7.08 0.58 -7.39
CA GLN A 50 -8.16 0.06 -6.54
C GLN A 50 -7.77 -1.28 -5.89
N ILE A 51 -7.24 -2.22 -6.68
CA ILE A 51 -6.79 -3.53 -6.17
C ILE A 51 -5.70 -3.37 -5.10
N ALA A 52 -4.76 -2.44 -5.31
CA ALA A 52 -3.69 -2.16 -4.36
C ALA A 52 -4.21 -1.59 -3.04
N ARG A 53 -5.18 -0.66 -3.07
CA ARG A 53 -5.80 -0.10 -1.87
C ARG A 53 -6.56 -1.16 -1.07
N ASP A 54 -7.35 -1.98 -1.76
CA ASP A 54 -8.12 -3.05 -1.11
C ASP A 54 -7.18 -4.08 -0.44
N TRP A 55 -6.08 -4.42 -1.10
CA TRP A 55 -5.07 -5.31 -0.53
C TRP A 55 -4.28 -4.68 0.62
N ALA A 56 -3.98 -3.38 0.54
CA ALA A 56 -3.35 -2.65 1.65
C ALA A 56 -4.25 -2.67 2.89
N GLN A 57 -5.56 -2.52 2.74
CA GLN A 57 -6.51 -2.66 3.84
C GLN A 57 -6.54 -4.10 4.39
N GLN A 58 -6.49 -5.11 3.52
CA GLN A 58 -6.43 -6.51 3.94
C GLN A 58 -5.18 -6.79 4.78
N MET A 59 -4.00 -6.30 4.36
CA MET A 59 -2.75 -6.43 5.13
C MET A 59 -2.83 -5.68 6.46
N ALA A 60 -3.40 -4.47 6.47
CA ALA A 60 -3.59 -3.69 7.69
C ALA A 60 -4.50 -4.45 8.69
N ASN A 61 -5.57 -5.07 8.22
CA ASN A 61 -6.47 -5.89 9.05
C ASN A 61 -5.79 -7.16 9.56
N ALA A 62 -4.92 -7.78 8.76
CA ALA A 62 -4.18 -8.99 9.13
C ALA A 62 -3.02 -8.70 10.09
N GLY A 63 -2.52 -7.46 10.14
CA GLY A 63 -1.33 -7.10 10.91
C GLY A 63 -0.03 -7.69 10.35
N ASP A 64 -0.03 -8.07 9.07
CA ASP A 64 1.12 -8.68 8.38
C ASP A 64 1.18 -8.24 6.91
N ILE A 65 2.37 -8.30 6.33
CA ILE A 65 2.62 -7.93 4.93
C ILE A 65 2.73 -9.19 4.08
N SER A 66 1.91 -9.29 3.04
CA SER A 66 1.88 -10.45 2.14
C SER A 66 1.52 -10.05 0.72
N HIS A 67 1.80 -10.93 -0.25
CA HIS A 67 1.36 -10.75 -1.63
C HIS A 67 -0.12 -11.12 -1.80
N ASN A 68 -0.83 -10.41 -2.70
CA ASN A 68 -2.21 -10.74 -3.06
C ASN A 68 -2.22 -12.02 -3.93
N PRO A 69 -2.71 -13.16 -3.42
CA PRO A 69 -2.71 -14.42 -4.16
C PRO A 69 -3.68 -14.42 -5.36
N SER A 70 -4.65 -13.51 -5.37
CA SER A 70 -5.70 -13.40 -6.37
C SER A 70 -5.46 -12.28 -7.39
N LEU A 71 -4.31 -11.59 -7.36
CA LEU A 71 -4.05 -10.43 -8.24
C LEU A 71 -4.36 -10.71 -9.72
N LYS A 72 -3.93 -11.88 -10.22
CA LYS A 72 -4.17 -12.31 -11.61
C LYS A 72 -5.65 -12.45 -11.97
N ASP A 73 -6.49 -12.76 -10.98
CA ASP A 73 -7.93 -12.97 -11.17
C ASP A 73 -8.73 -11.66 -11.00
N LEU A 74 -8.10 -10.62 -10.43
CA LEU A 74 -8.72 -9.31 -10.18
C LEU A 74 -8.50 -8.31 -11.32
N VAL A 75 -7.49 -8.52 -12.16
CA VAL A 75 -7.23 -7.65 -13.32
C VAL A 75 -8.08 -8.07 -14.50
N THR A 76 -8.63 -7.08 -15.21
CA THR A 76 -9.49 -7.32 -16.40
C THR A 76 -8.82 -6.92 -17.71
N ALA A 77 -7.75 -6.14 -17.66
CA ALA A 77 -6.97 -5.75 -18.84
C ALA A 77 -6.00 -6.87 -19.27
N ASN A 78 -5.70 -6.92 -20.57
CA ASN A 78 -4.72 -7.84 -21.15
C ASN A 78 -3.29 -7.36 -20.87
N TRP A 79 -2.77 -7.67 -19.69
CA TRP A 79 -1.40 -7.36 -19.30
C TRP A 79 -0.40 -8.30 -20.00
N SER A 80 0.65 -7.75 -20.62
CA SER A 80 1.76 -8.54 -21.15
C SER A 80 2.70 -9.06 -20.05
N LYS A 81 2.75 -8.33 -18.93
CA LYS A 81 3.44 -8.72 -17.70
C LYS A 81 2.68 -8.13 -16.51
N LEU A 82 2.38 -9.00 -15.54
CA LEU A 82 1.73 -8.65 -14.29
C LEU A 82 2.57 -9.22 -13.13
N GLY A 83 3.02 -8.34 -12.23
CA GLY A 83 4.03 -8.70 -11.21
C GLY A 83 5.44 -8.84 -11.80
#